data_AF-A0A3D3RZX7-F1
#
_entry.id   AF-A0A3D3RZX7-F1
#
_cell.length_a   1.000
_cell.length_b   1.000
_cell.length_c   1.000
_cell.angle_alpha   90.00
_cell.angle_beta   90.00
_cell.angle_gamma   90.00
#
_symmetry.space_group_name_H-M   'P 1'
#
loop_
_entity.id
_entity.type
_entity.pdbx_description
1 polymer ?
#
loop_
_entity_poly.entity_id
_entity_poly.type
_entity_poly.pdbx_seq_one_letter_code
_entity_poly.pdbx_strand_id
1 'polypeptide(L)'
;MLTSVILDPSPFAVIEKARFLDALGYDLIEVINPVIQLRSDADLYGYYKYLNDHSPLGIVLYQTPTAGVVLNHGLLDRLADLEMVVGIKNGLSNPADSIALRKLCGDRMVVT
;
A
#
# COMPACT_ATOMS: atom_id res chain seq x y z
N MET A 1 -8.82 -14.99 -7.03
CA MET A 1 -8.04 -14.03 -6.23
C MET A 1 -8.97 -13.39 -5.21
N LEU A 2 -8.76 -13.66 -3.93
CA LEU A 2 -9.50 -13.09 -2.82
C LEU A 2 -8.71 -11.89 -2.27
N THR A 3 -9.40 -10.77 -2.06
CA THR A 3 -8.81 -9.52 -1.56
C THR A 3 -9.66 -8.95 -0.43
N SER A 4 -9.00 -8.31 0.54
CA SER A 4 -9.67 -7.58 1.63
C SER A 4 -9.04 -6.21 1.83
N VAL A 5 -9.85 -5.23 2.26
CA VAL A 5 -9.36 -3.90 2.61
C VAL A 5 -9.08 -3.85 4.12
N ILE A 6 -7.92 -3.31 4.51
CA ILE A 6 -7.56 -3.07 5.90
C ILE A 6 -7.37 -1.57 6.11
N LEU A 7 -8.22 -1.01 6.98
CA LEU A 7 -8.21 0.40 7.37
C LEU A 7 -7.66 0.55 8.79
N ASP A 8 -6.37 0.27 8.98
CA ASP A 8 -5.75 0.27 10.31
C ASP A 8 -4.44 1.08 10.32
N PRO A 9 -4.28 2.08 11.21
CA PRO A 9 -3.05 2.86 11.29
C PRO A 9 -1.88 2.10 11.93
N SER A 10 -2.12 0.99 12.62
CA SER A 10 -1.08 0.21 13.27
C SER A 10 -0.54 -0.88 12.33
N PRO A 11 0.76 -0.88 11.98
CA PRO A 11 1.30 -1.91 11.11
C PRO A 11 1.22 -3.31 11.76
N PHE A 12 1.26 -3.38 13.09
CA PHE A 12 1.10 -4.63 13.84
C PHE A 12 -0.29 -5.23 13.69
N ALA A 13 -1.33 -4.39 13.76
CA ALA A 13 -2.71 -4.82 13.59
C ALA A 13 -3.01 -5.23 12.13
N VAL A 14 -2.39 -4.55 11.15
CA VAL A 14 -2.46 -4.98 9.74
C VAL A 14 -1.88 -6.38 9.57
N ILE A 15 -0.71 -6.67 10.14
CA ILE A 15 -0.09 -8.00 10.05
C ILE A 15 -0.90 -9.09 10.75
N GLU A 16 -1.47 -8.81 11.93
CA GLU A 16 -2.36 -9.75 12.61
C GLU A 16 -3.55 -10.13 11.73
N LYS A 17 -4.20 -9.12 11.13
CA LYS A 17 -5.32 -9.32 10.21
C LYS A 17 -4.89 -10.07 8.95
N ALA A 18 -3.73 -9.74 8.37
CA ALA A 18 -3.19 -10.40 7.19
C ALA A 18 -2.98 -11.90 7.41
N ARG A 19 -2.43 -12.30 8.57
CA ARG A 19 -2.26 -13.72 8.95
C ARG A 19 -3.59 -14.46 9.10
N PHE A 20 -4.60 -13.80 9.64
CA PHE A 20 -5.93 -14.39 9.73
C PHE A 20 -6.57 -14.58 8.34
N LEU A 21 -6.42 -13.58 7.46
CA LEU A 21 -6.91 -13.64 6.08
C LEU A 21 -6.18 -14.71 5.25
N ASP A 22 -4.88 -14.87 5.44
CA ASP A 22 -4.08 -15.94 4.85
C ASP A 22 -4.60 -17.33 5.23
N ALA A 23 -4.93 -17.55 6.51
CA ALA A 23 -5.56 -18.80 6.96
C ALA A 23 -6.95 -19.05 6.34
N LEU A 24 -7.61 -18.01 5.82
CA LEU A 24 -8.87 -18.11 5.08
C LEU A 24 -8.69 -18.23 3.56
N GLY A 25 -7.44 -18.22 3.06
CA GLY A 25 -7.11 -18.35 1.65
C GLY A 25 -7.21 -17.05 0.85
N TYR A 26 -7.04 -15.89 1.49
CA TYR A 26 -6.90 -14.62 0.77
C TYR A 26 -5.54 -14.52 0.08
N ASP A 27 -5.47 -13.76 -1.01
CA ASP A 27 -4.23 -13.55 -1.78
C ASP A 27 -3.63 -12.16 -1.52
N LEU A 28 -4.49 -11.14 -1.36
CA LEU A 28 -4.11 -9.73 -1.30
C LEU A 28 -4.80 -8.98 -0.16
N ILE A 29 -4.13 -7.93 0.32
CA ILE A 29 -4.69 -6.89 1.18
C ILE A 29 -4.51 -5.50 0.56
N GLU A 30 -5.59 -4.72 0.52
CA GLU A 30 -5.54 -3.29 0.23
C GLU A 30 -5.34 -2.52 1.54
N VAL A 31 -4.23 -1.80 1.66
CA VAL A 31 -3.87 -1.07 2.89
C VAL A 31 -4.00 0.42 2.65
N ILE A 32 -4.94 1.08 3.35
CA ILE A 32 -5.07 2.54 3.29
C ILE A 32 -3.84 3.22 3.89
N ASN A 33 -3.47 4.39 3.35
CA ASN A 33 -2.40 5.18 3.93
C ASN A 33 -2.67 5.45 5.44
N PRO A 34 -1.66 5.30 6.33
CA PRO A 34 -1.85 5.39 7.77
C PRO A 34 -2.22 6.81 8.20
N VAL A 35 -3.41 6.96 8.80
CA VAL A 35 -4.14 8.24 8.87
C VAL A 35 -3.64 9.22 9.95
N ILE A 36 -2.89 8.81 10.98
CA ILE A 36 -2.87 9.58 12.24
C ILE A 36 -1.47 9.95 12.80
N GLN A 37 -0.39 9.21 12.52
CA GLN A 37 0.89 9.44 13.23
C GLN A 37 2.12 9.68 12.34
N LEU A 38 2.14 9.19 11.10
CA LEU A 38 3.33 9.22 10.25
C LEU A 38 3.23 10.40 9.29
N ARG A 39 4.19 11.33 9.38
CA ARG A 39 4.18 12.56 8.57
C ARG A 39 5.36 12.67 7.62
N SER A 40 6.45 11.95 7.87
CA SER A 40 7.61 11.97 6.99
C SER A 40 7.59 10.79 6.01
N ASP A 41 8.20 10.98 4.84
CA ASP A 41 8.41 9.90 3.87
C ASP A 41 9.19 8.73 4.48
N ALA A 42 10.10 9.00 5.43
CA ALA A 42 10.87 7.96 6.12
C ALA A 42 9.98 7.10 7.02
N ASP A 43 9.06 7.74 7.76
CA ASP A 43 8.10 7.05 8.62
C ASP A 43 7.12 6.20 7.80
N LEU A 44 6.59 6.78 6.71
CA LEU A 44 5.68 6.09 5.80
C LEU A 44 6.36 4.92 5.09
N TYR A 45 7.60 5.10 4.64
CA TYR A 45 8.40 4.00 4.09
C TYR A 45 8.64 2.91 5.14
N GLY A 46 8.98 3.28 6.37
CA GLY A 46 9.19 2.34 7.48
C GLY A 46 7.95 1.50 7.79
N TYR A 47 6.76 2.11 7.76
CA TYR A 47 5.49 1.41 7.90
C TYR A 47 5.29 0.35 6.83
N TYR A 48 5.41 0.71 5.55
CA TYR A 48 5.20 -0.24 4.46
C TYR A 48 6.33 -1.28 4.36
N LYS A 49 7.57 -0.91 4.71
CA LYS A 49 8.69 -1.85 4.81
C LYS A 49 8.43 -2.90 5.89
N TYR A 50 7.89 -2.49 7.05
CA TYR A 50 7.48 -3.44 8.07
C TYR A 50 6.40 -4.39 7.56
N LEU A 51 5.39 -3.87 6.85
CA LEU A 51 4.36 -4.73 6.27
C LEU A 51 4.95 -5.71 5.25
N ASN A 52 5.82 -5.24 4.36
CA ASN A 52 6.53 -6.06 3.39
C ASN A 52 7.28 -7.22 4.05
N ASP A 53 7.99 -6.96 5.14
CA ASP A 53 8.85 -7.96 5.78
C ASP A 53 8.08 -9.04 6.55
N HIS A 54 6.78 -8.84 6.82
CA HIS A 54 6.00 -9.70 7.72
C HIS A 54 4.67 -10.18 7.15
N SER A 55 4.17 -9.59 6.05
CA SER A 55 2.89 -9.94 5.45
C SER A 55 2.99 -11.28 4.71
N PRO A 56 2.10 -12.24 4.97
CA PRO A 56 1.98 -13.43 4.13
C PRO A 56 1.26 -13.15 2.80
N LEU A 57 0.62 -11.98 2.67
CA LEU A 57 -0.23 -11.60 1.53
C LEU A 57 0.39 -10.45 0.73
N GLY A 58 0.10 -10.42 -0.58
CA GLY A 58 0.45 -9.28 -1.41
C GLY A 58 -0.27 -8.01 -0.95
N ILE A 59 0.43 -6.89 -1.03
CA ILE A 59 0.00 -5.57 -0.55
C ILE A 59 -0.33 -4.70 -1.74
N VAL A 60 -1.56 -4.19 -1.75
CA VAL A 60 -2.00 -3.13 -2.64
C VAL A 60 -2.07 -1.85 -1.81
N LEU A 61 -1.24 -0.87 -2.14
CA LEU A 61 -1.31 0.46 -1.54
C LEU A 61 -2.68 1.08 -1.89
N TYR A 62 -3.39 1.62 -0.92
CA TYR A 62 -4.66 2.29 -1.17
C TYR A 62 -4.54 3.78 -0.88
N GLN A 63 -4.36 4.53 -1.96
CA GLN A 63 -4.24 5.98 -1.93
C GLN A 63 -5.60 6.63 -2.16
N THR A 64 -6.06 7.42 -1.21
CA THR A 64 -7.33 8.15 -1.28
C THR A 64 -7.22 9.47 -0.52
N PRO A 65 -7.90 10.56 -0.97
CA PRO A 65 -7.95 11.82 -0.22
C PRO A 65 -8.47 11.67 1.21
N THR A 66 -9.30 10.66 1.47
CA THR A 66 -9.88 10.39 2.79
C THR A 66 -8.88 9.89 3.83
N ALA A 67 -7.69 9.44 3.40
CA ALA A 67 -6.66 8.94 4.31
C ALA A 67 -5.93 10.05 5.08
N GLY A 68 -6.14 11.33 4.74
CA GLY A 68 -5.46 12.46 5.39
C GLY A 68 -3.97 12.62 5.03
N VAL A 69 -3.38 11.65 4.32
CA VAL A 69 -2.03 11.73 3.74
C VAL A 69 -2.03 11.16 2.31
N VAL A 70 -1.38 11.88 1.41
CA VAL A 70 -1.13 11.46 0.02
C VAL A 70 0.36 11.20 -0.12
N LEU A 71 0.72 10.01 -0.60
CA LEU A 71 2.11 9.63 -0.84
C LEU A 71 2.57 10.30 -2.14
N ASN A 72 3.72 10.96 -2.09
CA ASN A 72 4.31 11.54 -3.29
C ASN A 72 4.91 10.44 -4.19
N HIS A 73 5.13 10.77 -5.46
CA HIS A 73 5.67 9.82 -6.44
C HIS A 73 7.06 9.27 -6.07
N GLY A 74 7.94 10.04 -5.43
CA GLY A 74 9.27 9.57 -5.04
C GLY A 74 9.21 8.50 -3.94
N LEU A 75 8.27 8.64 -3.00
CA LEU A 75 7.99 7.58 -2.02
C LEU A 75 7.38 6.35 -2.69
N LEU A 76 6.38 6.54 -3.56
CA LEU A 76 5.74 5.43 -4.29
C LEU A 76 6.73 4.65 -5.17
N ASP A 77 7.68 5.33 -5.79
CA ASP A 77 8.75 4.74 -6.60
C ASP A 77 9.63 3.79 -5.78
N ARG A 78 9.98 4.20 -4.55
CA ARG A 78 10.73 3.37 -3.61
C ARG A 78 9.89 2.23 -3.04
N LEU A 79 8.60 2.45 -2.80
CA LEU A 79 7.70 1.40 -2.32
C LEU A 79 7.47 0.32 -3.37
N ALA A 80 7.55 0.66 -4.66
CA ALA A 80 7.45 -0.30 -5.75
C ALA A 80 8.60 -1.34 -5.79
N ASP A 81 9.72 -1.09 -5.09
CA ASP A 81 10.83 -2.05 -4.96
C ASP A 81 10.59 -3.10 -3.85
N LEU A 82 9.54 -2.94 -3.05
CA LEU A 82 9.20 -3.88 -1.99
C LEU A 82 8.48 -5.09 -2.59
N GLU A 83 9.01 -6.30 -2.39
CA GLU A 83 8.53 -7.56 -2.97
C GLU A 83 7.02 -7.79 -2.77
N MET A 84 6.51 -7.49 -1.58
CA MET A 84 5.10 -7.68 -1.26
C MET A 84 4.23 -6.54 -1.79
N VAL A 85 4.77 -5.40 -2.21
CA VAL A 85 3.99 -4.30 -2.79
C VAL A 85 3.76 -4.57 -4.27
N VAL A 86 2.62 -5.18 -4.57
CA VAL A 86 2.27 -5.64 -5.92
C VAL A 86 1.39 -4.66 -6.69
N GLY A 87 0.77 -3.71 -5.99
CA GLY A 87 -0.26 -2.85 -6.55
C GLY A 87 -0.43 -1.51 -5.84
N ILE A 88 -0.99 -0.54 -6.54
CA ILE A 88 -1.60 0.66 -5.97
C ILE A 88 -2.97 0.89 -6.58
N LYS A 89 -3.95 1.05 -5.69
CA LYS A 89 -5.27 1.60 -5.96
C LYS A 89 -5.21 3.11 -5.82
N ASN A 90 -5.05 3.81 -6.94
CA ASN A 90 -4.85 5.26 -6.94
C ASN A 90 -6.18 6.02 -7.04
N GLY A 91 -6.80 6.28 -5.90
CA GLY A 91 -8.10 6.93 -5.77
C GLY A 91 -8.10 8.46 -5.83
N LEU A 92 -7.05 9.11 -6.33
CA LEU A 92 -6.97 10.59 -6.37
C LEU A 92 -7.88 11.26 -7.42
N SER A 93 -8.59 10.49 -8.24
CA SER A 93 -9.45 11.00 -9.32
C SER A 93 -8.74 11.97 -10.28
N ASN A 94 -7.44 11.79 -10.46
CA ASN A 94 -6.59 12.56 -11.37
C ASN A 94 -5.90 11.61 -12.37
N PRO A 95 -6.39 11.49 -13.62
CA PRO A 95 -5.80 10.58 -14.60
C PRO A 95 -4.32 10.88 -14.91
N ALA A 96 -3.91 12.15 -14.87
CA ALA A 96 -2.53 12.53 -15.15
C ALA A 96 -1.56 12.00 -14.08
N ASP A 97 -2.01 11.94 -12.83
CA ASP A 97 -1.28 11.35 -11.70
C ASP A 97 -1.04 9.85 -11.92
N SER A 98 -2.10 9.08 -12.19
CA SER A 98 -1.97 7.64 -12.48
C SER A 98 -1.13 7.35 -13.74
N ILE A 99 -1.18 8.21 -14.77
CA ILE A 99 -0.32 8.08 -15.96
C ILE A 99 1.15 8.31 -15.59
N ALA A 100 1.45 9.34 -14.81
CA ALA A 100 2.81 9.63 -14.35
C ALA A 100 3.35 8.46 -13.51
N LEU A 101 2.54 7.92 -12.60
CA LEU A 101 2.93 6.80 -11.76
C LEU A 101 3.17 5.51 -12.57
N ARG A 102 2.32 5.22 -13.57
CA ARG A 102 2.54 4.09 -14.51
C ARG A 102 3.86 4.20 -15.27
N LYS A 103 4.25 5.42 -15.68
CA LYS A 103 5.53 5.65 -16.36
C LYS A 103 6.73 5.49 -15.43
N LEU A 104 6.56 5.77 -14.14
CA LEU A 104 7.62 5.75 -13.15
C LEU A 104 7.91 4.33 -12.63
N CYS A 105 6.87 3.57 -12.27
CA CYS A 105 7.03 2.28 -11.61
C CYS A 105 6.03 1.19 -12.06
N GLY A 106 5.32 1.40 -13.18
CA GLY A 106 4.32 0.46 -13.69
C GLY A 106 4.87 -0.88 -14.19
N ASP A 107 6.20 -1.01 -14.29
CA ASP A 107 6.93 -2.25 -14.58
C ASP A 107 7.16 -3.11 -13.33
N ARG A 108 7.11 -2.51 -12.13
CA ARG A 108 7.33 -3.18 -10.84
C ARG A 108 6.04 -3.41 -10.05
N MET A 109 5.06 -2.52 -10.19
CA MET A 109 3.79 -2.56 -9.45
C MET A 109 2.61 -2.26 -10.40
N VAL A 110 1.47 -2.93 -10.18
CA VAL A 110 0.22 -2.61 -10.90
C VAL A 110 -0.33 -1.27 -10.41
N VAL A 111 -0.58 -0.34 -11.34
CA VAL A 111 -1.21 0.95 -11.02
C VAL A 111 -2.63 0.96 -11.60
N THR A 112 -3.65 1.07 -10.73
CA THR A 112 -5.07 1.16 -11.13
C THR A 112 -5.60 2.57 -10.99
#